data_AF-A0A932U364-F1
#
_entry.id   AF-A0A932U364-F1
#
_cell.length_a   1.000
_cell.length_b   1.000
_cell.length_c   1.000
_cell.angle_alpha   90.00
_cell.angle_beta   90.00
_cell.angle_gamma   90.00
#
_symmetry.space_group_name_H-M   'P 1'
#
loop_
_entity.id
_entity.type
_entity.pdbx_description
1 polymer ?
#
loop_
_entity_poly.entity_id
_entity_poly.type
_entity_poly.pdbx_seq_one_letter_code
_entity_poly.pdbx_strand_id
1 'polypeptide(L)'
;MLIEPDSLRSDLERLEQIEKASLRMVVQAIYDYRATATVIFREESDLVADIGEDITREALDRMGMSRIDRRLFGKIDYKQARYIFHPEYAVKQALFVDSKAEKTSGQRTATLQTSQFSMTVRQTRFDESLEIAGSLPTILRLRDEEYITTTIFVKYNYTETAPQMNTLDSITVAALPNGLLQEIYNPSVDDTIWLAGRNAPTLGEAFRVRLSFPLLKAKANWRVQSIPLSPQPFQWAD
;
A
#
# COMPACT_ATOMS: atom_id res chain seq x y z
N MET A 1 -24.66 -4.02 -11.48
CA MET A 1 -24.85 -2.55 -11.61
C MET A 1 -23.50 -1.87 -11.46
N LEU A 2 -23.14 -0.89 -12.30
CA LEU A 2 -21.92 -0.09 -12.08
C LEU A 2 -22.26 1.03 -11.09
N ILE A 3 -21.53 1.12 -9.98
CA ILE A 3 -21.70 2.19 -8.99
C ILE A 3 -20.65 3.29 -9.21
N GLU A 4 -21.04 4.52 -8.91
CA GLU A 4 -20.14 5.67 -8.97
C GLU A 4 -19.24 5.71 -7.72
N PRO A 5 -17.94 5.94 -7.85
CA PRO A 5 -17.03 6.08 -6.70
C PRO A 5 -17.50 7.09 -5.65
N ASP A 6 -18.11 8.21 -6.06
CA ASP A 6 -18.58 9.23 -5.12
C ASP A 6 -19.68 8.73 -4.18
N SER A 7 -20.50 7.75 -4.59
CA SER A 7 -21.52 7.17 -3.72
C SER A 7 -20.94 6.40 -2.52
N LEU A 8 -19.64 6.05 -2.56
CA LEU A 8 -18.96 5.40 -1.43
C LEU A 8 -18.77 6.32 -0.23
N ARG A 9 -18.90 7.64 -0.39
CA ARG A 9 -18.86 8.59 0.74
C ARG A 9 -19.94 8.31 1.78
N SER A 10 -21.09 7.80 1.34
CA SER A 10 -22.21 7.41 2.21
C SER A 10 -22.19 5.93 2.62
N ASP A 11 -21.24 5.14 2.12
CA ASP A 11 -21.12 3.70 2.38
C ASP A 11 -19.65 3.31 2.57
N LEU A 12 -19.11 3.71 3.72
CA LEU A 12 -17.70 3.49 4.07
C LEU A 12 -17.39 2.00 4.31
N GLU A 13 -18.37 1.20 4.71
CA GLU A 13 -18.20 -0.24 4.85
C GLU A 13 -17.95 -0.89 3.49
N ARG A 14 -18.70 -0.48 2.46
CA ARG A 14 -18.43 -0.94 1.09
C ARG A 14 -17.05 -0.51 0.60
N LEU A 15 -16.60 0.69 0.94
CA LEU A 15 -15.23 1.12 0.63
C LEU A 15 -14.18 0.21 1.29
N GLU A 16 -14.35 -0.11 2.58
CA GLU A 16 -13.49 -1.08 3.30
C GLU A 16 -13.47 -2.45 2.59
N GLN A 17 -14.63 -2.95 2.15
CA GLN A 17 -14.74 -4.21 1.41
C GLN A 17 -14.00 -4.17 0.05
N ILE A 18 -14.09 -3.05 -0.67
CA ILE A 18 -13.37 -2.82 -1.93
C ILE A 18 -11.85 -2.86 -1.69
N GLU A 19 -11.36 -2.16 -0.66
CA GLU A 19 -9.95 -2.16 -0.29
C GLU A 19 -9.48 -3.55 0.17
N LYS A 20 -10.29 -4.27 0.96
CA LYS A 20 -10.02 -5.64 1.42
C LYS A 20 -9.93 -6.63 0.27
N ALA A 21 -10.85 -6.55 -0.70
CA ALA A 21 -10.82 -7.38 -1.91
C ALA A 21 -9.57 -7.10 -2.76
N SER A 22 -9.20 -5.82 -2.86
CA SER A 22 -7.98 -5.41 -3.58
C SER A 22 -6.73 -5.93 -2.89
N LEU A 23 -6.67 -5.84 -1.55
CA LEU A 23 -5.57 -6.40 -0.77
C LEU A 23 -5.44 -7.91 -0.96
N ARG A 24 -6.55 -8.65 -0.91
CA ARG A 24 -6.56 -10.09 -1.15
C ARG A 24 -5.96 -10.45 -2.49
N MET A 25 -6.32 -9.71 -3.53
CA MET A 25 -5.79 -9.92 -4.88
C MET A 25 -4.27 -9.65 -4.95
N VAL A 26 -3.77 -8.56 -4.36
CA VAL A 26 -2.32 -8.31 -4.31
C VAL A 26 -1.60 -9.38 -3.49
N VAL A 27 -2.13 -9.73 -2.32
CA VAL A 27 -1.56 -10.75 -1.44
C VAL A 27 -1.46 -12.09 -2.14
N GLN A 28 -2.50 -12.50 -2.87
CA GLN A 28 -2.49 -13.75 -3.62
C GLN A 28 -1.44 -13.71 -4.74
N ALA A 29 -1.31 -12.60 -5.47
CA ALA A 29 -0.32 -12.45 -6.54
C ALA A 29 1.11 -12.59 -6.00
N ILE A 30 1.40 -11.89 -4.91
CA ILE A 30 2.71 -11.92 -4.26
C ILE A 30 2.97 -13.29 -3.64
N TYR A 31 1.97 -13.91 -3.01
CA TYR A 31 2.09 -15.25 -2.43
C TYR A 31 2.45 -16.27 -3.50
N ASP A 32 1.75 -16.29 -4.64
CA ASP A 32 2.04 -17.23 -5.74
C ASP A 32 3.42 -16.98 -6.37
N TYR A 33 3.91 -15.74 -6.34
CA TYR A 33 5.21 -15.36 -6.89
C TYR A 33 6.38 -15.48 -5.90
N ARG A 34 6.12 -15.72 -4.61
CA ARG A 34 7.13 -15.58 -3.53
C ARG A 34 8.37 -16.47 -3.69
N ALA A 35 8.23 -17.66 -4.27
CA ALA A 35 9.36 -18.56 -4.51
C ALA A 35 10.32 -17.97 -5.55
N THR A 36 9.79 -17.39 -6.63
CA THR A 36 10.58 -16.66 -7.61
C THR A 36 11.17 -15.40 -7.01
N ALA A 37 10.40 -14.64 -6.22
CA ALA A 37 10.89 -13.45 -5.52
C ALA A 37 12.11 -13.75 -4.63
N THR A 38 12.14 -14.89 -3.93
CA THR A 38 13.30 -15.32 -3.13
C THR A 38 14.54 -15.57 -4.00
N VAL A 39 14.38 -16.13 -5.19
CA VAL A 39 15.49 -16.37 -6.13
C VAL A 39 16.02 -15.04 -6.65
N ILE A 40 15.14 -14.16 -7.12
CA ILE A 40 15.47 -12.84 -7.65
C ILE A 40 16.24 -12.02 -6.60
N PHE A 41 15.72 -11.90 -5.37
CA PHE A 41 16.39 -11.15 -4.29
C PHE A 41 17.81 -11.64 -3.98
N ARG A 42 18.07 -12.93 -4.17
CA ARG A 42 19.36 -13.56 -3.87
C ARG A 42 20.37 -13.39 -5.01
N GLU A 43 19.89 -13.41 -6.25
CA GLU A 43 20.74 -13.52 -7.44
C GLU A 43 20.97 -12.18 -8.14
N GLU A 44 20.07 -11.21 -7.98
CA GLU A 44 20.21 -9.90 -8.58
C GLU A 44 21.09 -8.95 -7.75
N SER A 45 21.92 -8.18 -8.45
CA SER A 45 22.84 -7.20 -7.87
C SER A 45 22.36 -5.75 -7.93
N ASP A 46 21.15 -5.53 -8.46
CA ASP A 46 20.56 -4.20 -8.59
C ASP A 46 20.19 -3.60 -7.21
N LEU A 47 19.76 -2.34 -7.22
CA LEU A 47 19.26 -1.72 -5.99
C LEU A 47 18.04 -2.49 -5.51
N VAL A 48 18.02 -2.88 -4.23
CA VAL A 48 16.91 -3.64 -3.64
C VAL A 48 15.54 -3.00 -3.83
N ALA A 49 15.49 -1.67 -3.99
CA ALA A 49 14.27 -0.94 -4.29
C ALA A 49 13.73 -1.31 -5.68
N ASP A 50 14.60 -1.32 -6.70
CA ASP A 50 14.27 -1.65 -8.08
C ASP A 50 13.85 -3.13 -8.18
N ILE A 51 14.58 -4.02 -7.50
CA ILE A 51 14.23 -5.45 -7.38
C ILE A 51 12.81 -5.62 -6.81
N GLY A 52 12.47 -4.91 -5.73
CA GLY A 52 11.15 -4.97 -5.12
C GLY A 52 10.03 -4.47 -6.04
N GLU A 53 10.30 -3.41 -6.81
CA GLU A 53 9.38 -2.89 -7.82
C GLU A 53 9.14 -3.90 -8.95
N ASP A 54 10.20 -4.50 -9.49
CA ASP A 54 10.11 -5.44 -10.60
C ASP A 54 9.35 -6.71 -10.20
N ILE A 55 9.65 -7.29 -9.03
CA ILE A 55 8.92 -8.44 -8.49
C ILE A 55 7.43 -8.11 -8.33
N THR A 56 7.10 -6.93 -7.81
CA THR A 56 5.70 -6.52 -7.63
C THR A 56 4.99 -6.42 -8.98
N ARG A 57 5.63 -5.79 -9.96
CA ARG A 57 5.08 -5.64 -11.32
C ARG A 57 4.83 -6.99 -11.97
N GLU A 58 5.84 -7.86 -11.98
CA GLU A 58 5.76 -9.19 -12.59
C GLU A 58 4.70 -10.07 -11.93
N ALA A 59 4.63 -10.07 -10.60
CA ALA A 59 3.61 -10.84 -9.86
C ALA A 59 2.19 -10.39 -10.22
N LEU A 60 1.95 -9.07 -10.26
CA LEU A 60 0.64 -8.50 -10.55
C LEU A 60 0.26 -8.66 -12.03
N ASP A 61 1.22 -8.52 -12.96
CA ASP A 61 0.99 -8.75 -14.38
C ASP A 61 0.66 -10.21 -14.67
N ARG A 62 1.34 -11.16 -14.00
CA ARG A 62 1.10 -12.60 -14.15
C ARG A 62 -0.28 -13.03 -13.65
N MET A 63 -0.78 -12.43 -12.56
CA MET A 63 -2.11 -12.72 -12.04
C MET A 63 -3.23 -12.31 -13.02
N GLY A 64 -3.02 -11.20 -13.74
CA GLY A 64 -4.04 -10.59 -14.60
C GLY A 64 -5.09 -9.81 -13.81
N MET A 65 -5.69 -8.80 -14.47
CA MET A 65 -6.72 -7.94 -13.87
C MET A 65 -7.74 -7.49 -14.93
N SER A 66 -8.93 -7.10 -14.49
CA SER A 66 -9.97 -6.44 -15.29
C SER A 66 -9.59 -5.00 -15.61
N ARG A 67 -8.61 -4.83 -16.52
CA ARG A 67 -8.01 -3.53 -16.87
C ARG A 67 -8.99 -2.63 -17.62
N ILE A 68 -8.88 -1.33 -17.34
CA ILE A 68 -9.49 -0.25 -18.12
C ILE A 68 -8.35 0.39 -18.92
N ASP A 69 -8.57 0.65 -20.22
CA ASP A 69 -7.58 1.29 -21.09
C ASP A 69 -7.43 2.79 -20.80
N ARG A 70 -6.88 3.07 -19.63
CA ARG A 70 -6.64 4.40 -19.08
C ARG A 70 -5.33 4.41 -18.32
N ARG A 71 -4.42 5.28 -18.76
CA ARG A 71 -3.13 5.48 -18.11
C ARG A 71 -3.30 6.34 -16.86
N LEU A 72 -2.86 5.82 -15.72
CA LEU A 72 -2.74 6.58 -14.48
C LEU A 72 -1.39 7.32 -14.46
N PHE A 73 -1.37 8.53 -13.89
CA PHE A 73 -0.16 9.33 -13.70
C PHE A 73 0.28 9.31 -12.24
N GLY A 74 1.57 9.52 -11.99
CA GLY A 74 2.15 9.54 -10.64
C GLY A 74 3.45 8.74 -10.55
N LYS A 75 4.17 8.94 -9.45
CA LYS A 75 5.48 8.31 -9.18
C LYS A 75 5.41 6.93 -8.52
N ILE A 76 4.20 6.44 -8.24
CA ILE A 76 4.02 5.10 -7.66
C ILE A 76 4.38 4.03 -8.70
N ASP A 77 5.11 3.02 -8.24
CA ASP A 77 5.74 1.94 -8.99
C ASP A 77 4.76 1.22 -9.93
N TYR A 78 3.73 0.60 -9.35
CA TYR A 78 2.67 -0.06 -10.10
C TYR A 78 1.35 0.70 -9.98
N LYS A 79 0.70 0.96 -11.11
CA LYS A 79 -0.58 1.67 -11.16
C LYS A 79 -1.45 1.15 -12.29
N GLN A 80 -2.71 0.87 -11.96
CA GLN A 80 -3.65 0.30 -12.92
C GLN A 80 -5.07 0.83 -12.70
N ALA A 81 -5.66 1.38 -13.77
CA ALA A 81 -7.10 1.61 -13.84
C ALA A 81 -7.80 0.26 -14.10
N ARG A 82 -8.78 -0.10 -13.29
CA ARG A 82 -9.46 -1.40 -13.38
C ARG A 82 -10.90 -1.34 -12.93
N TYR A 83 -11.67 -2.36 -13.29
CA TYR A 83 -12.93 -2.67 -12.63
C TYR A 83 -12.67 -3.57 -11.42
N ILE A 84 -13.42 -3.36 -10.35
CA ILE A 84 -13.66 -4.38 -9.32
C ILE A 84 -15.06 -4.92 -9.54
N PHE A 85 -15.18 -6.25 -9.60
CA PHE A 85 -16.44 -6.94 -9.70
C PHE A 85 -16.78 -7.59 -8.37
N HIS A 86 -17.88 -7.14 -7.78
CA HIS A 86 -18.58 -7.75 -6.65
C HIS A 86 -19.85 -8.43 -7.20
N PRO A 87 -20.40 -9.49 -6.57
CA PRO A 87 -21.63 -10.12 -7.05
C PRO A 87 -22.81 -9.15 -7.30
N GLU A 88 -22.87 -8.06 -6.54
CA GLU A 88 -23.95 -7.07 -6.62
C GLU A 88 -23.62 -5.83 -7.47
N TYR A 89 -22.33 -5.51 -7.62
CA TYR A 89 -21.91 -4.26 -8.25
C TYR A 89 -20.55 -4.36 -8.94
N ALA A 90 -20.29 -3.42 -9.83
CA ALA A 90 -18.96 -3.12 -10.32
C ALA A 90 -18.59 -1.70 -9.92
N VAL A 91 -17.29 -1.42 -9.73
CA VAL A 91 -16.79 -0.06 -9.50
C VAL A 91 -15.47 0.15 -10.23
N LYS A 92 -15.24 1.37 -10.73
CA LYS A 92 -13.96 1.77 -11.32
C LYS A 92 -12.97 2.12 -10.21
N GLN A 93 -11.79 1.53 -10.26
CA GLN A 93 -10.72 1.73 -9.28
C GLN A 93 -9.43 2.21 -9.96
N ALA A 94 -8.75 3.13 -9.30
CA ALA A 94 -7.36 3.49 -9.55
C ALA A 94 -6.51 2.77 -8.49
N LEU A 95 -5.97 1.61 -8.85
CA LEU A 95 -5.12 0.82 -7.97
C LEU A 95 -3.69 1.34 -8.03
N PHE A 96 -3.12 1.67 -6.88
CA PHE A 96 -1.73 2.05 -6.71
C PHE A 96 -1.05 1.06 -5.78
N VAL A 97 0.03 0.43 -6.26
CA VAL A 97 0.84 -0.50 -5.47
C VAL A 97 2.27 0.03 -5.45
N ASP A 98 2.75 0.32 -4.25
CA ASP A 98 4.09 0.87 -4.00
C ASP A 98 4.95 -0.17 -3.28
N SER A 99 6.13 -0.41 -3.81
CA SER A 99 7.04 -1.45 -3.36
C SER A 99 8.09 -0.84 -2.45
N LYS A 100 8.44 -1.56 -1.38
CA LYS A 100 9.48 -1.13 -0.45
C LYS A 100 10.38 -2.30 -0.11
N ALA A 101 11.68 -2.17 -0.33
CA ALA A 101 12.65 -3.10 0.20
C ALA A 101 13.36 -2.46 1.39
N GLU A 102 13.21 -3.04 2.58
CA GLU A 102 13.89 -2.58 3.78
C GLU A 102 14.47 -3.74 4.56
N LYS A 103 15.54 -3.47 5.32
CA LYS A 103 16.11 -4.46 6.25
C LYS A 103 15.05 -4.90 7.28
N THR A 104 15.12 -6.15 7.70
CA THR A 104 14.14 -6.76 8.64
C THR A 104 13.97 -5.99 9.96
N SER A 105 14.97 -5.22 10.39
CA SER A 105 14.85 -4.29 11.54
C SER A 105 13.77 -3.22 11.36
N GLY A 106 13.44 -2.85 10.12
CA GLY A 106 12.41 -1.87 9.77
C GLY A 106 11.02 -2.46 9.55
N GLN A 107 10.83 -3.79 9.60
CA GLN A 107 9.64 -4.50 9.10
C GLN A 107 8.28 -4.03 9.66
N ARG A 108 8.26 -3.33 10.81
CA ARG A 108 7.03 -2.90 11.49
C ARG A 108 6.43 -1.58 10.96
N THR A 109 7.12 -0.89 10.06
CA THR A 109 6.67 0.40 9.52
C THR A 109 6.93 0.51 8.02
N ALA A 110 6.25 1.41 7.33
CA ALA A 110 6.61 1.84 5.98
C ALA A 110 6.80 3.36 5.96
N THR A 111 7.83 3.88 5.30
CA THR A 111 8.00 5.35 5.13
C THR A 111 7.30 5.82 3.87
N LEU A 112 6.46 6.84 3.99
CA LEU A 112 5.63 7.39 2.92
C LEU A 112 5.93 8.87 2.66
N GLN A 113 5.79 9.25 1.40
CA GLN A 113 5.70 10.64 0.93
C GLN A 113 4.23 11.04 0.76
N THR A 114 3.93 12.34 0.76
CA THR A 114 2.56 12.86 0.61
C THR A 114 1.86 12.39 -0.66
N SER A 115 2.61 12.11 -1.74
CA SER A 115 2.07 11.57 -3.00
C SER A 115 1.62 10.11 -2.96
N GLN A 116 1.88 9.40 -1.88
CA GLN A 116 1.54 7.97 -1.73
C GLN A 116 0.24 7.75 -0.95
N PHE A 117 -0.40 8.80 -0.43
CA PHE A 117 -1.60 8.67 0.38
C PHE A 117 -2.58 9.82 0.18
N SER A 118 -3.86 9.56 0.46
CA SER A 118 -4.95 10.52 0.33
C SER A 118 -5.50 11.05 1.65
N MET A 119 -5.15 10.41 2.77
CA MET A 119 -5.53 10.86 4.11
C MET A 119 -4.76 12.13 4.51
N THR A 120 -5.29 12.85 5.48
CA THR A 120 -4.53 13.86 6.21
C THR A 120 -3.80 13.19 7.37
N VAL A 121 -2.51 13.49 7.52
CA VAL A 121 -1.71 13.07 8.67
C VAL A 121 -1.97 14.04 9.81
N ARG A 122 -2.68 13.58 10.84
CA ARG A 122 -2.80 14.24 12.15
C ARG A 122 -1.89 13.49 13.14
N GLN A 123 -0.85 14.16 13.64
CA GLN A 123 0.07 13.59 14.64
C GLN A 123 0.68 14.68 15.52
N THR A 124 1.20 14.30 16.69
CA THR A 124 2.04 15.18 17.52
C THR A 124 3.51 14.98 17.17
N ARG A 125 4.26 16.06 16.93
CA ARG A 125 5.70 16.05 16.66
C ARG A 125 6.36 17.19 17.43
N PHE A 126 7.35 16.87 18.28
CA PHE A 126 8.02 17.84 19.15
C PHE A 126 7.01 18.68 19.98
N ASP A 127 6.02 18.00 20.57
CA ASP A 127 4.92 18.60 21.34
C ASP A 127 4.01 19.57 20.56
N GLU A 128 4.19 19.67 19.24
CA GLU A 128 3.31 20.43 18.35
C GLU A 128 2.37 19.52 17.57
N SER A 129 1.10 19.91 17.47
CA SER A 129 0.15 19.23 16.59
C SER A 129 0.44 19.57 15.13
N LEU A 130 0.58 18.54 14.32
CA LEU A 130 0.87 18.64 12.90
C LEU A 130 -0.29 18.07 12.10
N GLU A 131 -0.75 18.85 11.12
CA GLU A 131 -1.77 18.43 10.15
C GLU A 131 -1.25 18.62 8.72
N ILE A 132 -1.00 17.52 8.00
CA ILE A 132 -0.48 17.56 6.62
C ILE A 132 -1.33 16.68 5.73
N ALA A 133 -1.96 17.29 4.72
CA ALA A 133 -2.74 16.58 3.73
C ALA A 133 -1.86 15.73 2.80
N GLY A 134 -2.31 14.51 2.52
CA GLY A 134 -1.82 13.73 1.39
C GLY A 134 -2.18 14.40 0.06
N SER A 135 -1.39 14.15 -0.98
CA SER A 135 -1.61 14.74 -2.30
C SER A 135 -2.26 13.78 -3.29
N LEU A 136 -2.44 12.50 -2.92
CA LEU A 136 -3.23 11.57 -3.72
C LEU A 136 -4.72 11.86 -3.53
N PRO A 137 -5.54 11.96 -4.58
CA PRO A 137 -6.97 12.20 -4.41
C PRO A 137 -7.68 10.95 -3.87
N THR A 138 -8.70 11.15 -3.04
CA THR A 138 -9.55 10.05 -2.56
C THR A 138 -10.32 9.39 -3.70
N ILE A 139 -10.80 10.19 -4.65
CA ILE A 139 -11.40 9.77 -5.91
C ILE A 139 -10.63 10.47 -7.02
N LEU A 140 -9.98 9.68 -7.86
CA LEU A 140 -9.25 10.20 -9.00
C LEU A 140 -10.24 10.49 -10.14
N ARG A 141 -10.24 11.73 -10.62
CA ARG A 141 -11.01 12.16 -11.79
C ARG A 141 -10.10 12.26 -13.00
N LEU A 142 -10.40 11.49 -14.05
CA LEU A 142 -9.70 11.54 -15.33
C LEU A 142 -10.72 11.79 -16.44
N ARG A 143 -10.68 12.99 -17.02
CA ARG A 143 -11.72 13.48 -17.94
C ARG A 143 -13.08 13.45 -17.21
N ASP A 144 -14.04 12.71 -17.73
CA ASP A 144 -15.40 12.57 -17.18
C ASP A 144 -15.61 11.24 -16.45
N GLU A 145 -14.53 10.55 -16.08
CA GLU A 145 -14.59 9.27 -15.37
C GLU A 145 -13.99 9.39 -13.97
N GLU A 146 -14.67 8.81 -12.99
CA GLU A 146 -14.21 8.72 -11.61
C GLU A 146 -13.67 7.32 -11.31
N TYR A 147 -12.64 7.28 -10.45
CA TYR A 147 -12.02 6.06 -9.97
C TYR A 147 -11.81 6.15 -8.46
N ILE A 148 -12.30 5.17 -7.69
CA ILE A 148 -11.93 5.11 -6.28
C ILE A 148 -10.43 4.79 -6.16
N THR A 149 -9.70 5.59 -5.41
CA THR A 149 -8.28 5.38 -5.20
C THR A 149 -8.06 4.30 -4.14
N THR A 150 -7.18 3.34 -4.41
CA THR A 150 -6.75 2.34 -3.41
C THR A 150 -5.24 2.24 -3.42
N THR A 151 -4.63 2.40 -2.25
CA THR A 151 -3.18 2.32 -2.08
C THR A 151 -2.81 1.06 -1.31
N ILE A 152 -1.96 0.23 -1.90
CA ILE A 152 -1.38 -0.95 -1.26
C ILE A 152 0.15 -0.81 -1.25
N PHE A 153 0.77 -1.24 -0.17
CA PHE A 153 2.21 -1.37 -0.06
C PHE A 153 2.61 -2.83 -0.08
N VAL A 154 3.62 -3.17 -0.87
CA VAL A 154 4.30 -4.47 -0.81
C VAL A 154 5.70 -4.23 -0.27
N LYS A 155 5.93 -4.72 0.95
CA LYS A 155 7.19 -4.54 1.65
C LYS A 155 7.98 -5.84 1.70
N TYR A 156 9.10 -5.87 1.01
CA TYR A 156 10.08 -6.96 1.03
C TYR A 156 11.05 -6.74 2.19
N ASN A 157 10.96 -7.58 3.21
CA ASN A 157 11.85 -7.55 4.36
C ASN A 157 13.02 -8.49 4.10
N TYR A 158 14.24 -7.96 4.09
CA TYR A 158 15.43 -8.75 3.77
C TYR A 158 16.54 -8.59 4.81
N THR A 159 17.47 -9.53 4.81
CA THR A 159 18.74 -9.46 5.51
C THR A 159 19.88 -9.48 4.50
N GLU A 160 20.82 -8.55 4.65
CA GLU A 160 22.06 -8.54 3.88
C GLU A 160 23.07 -9.48 4.56
N THR A 161 23.38 -10.59 3.92
CA THR A 161 24.24 -11.65 4.50
C THR A 161 25.72 -11.45 4.14
N ALA A 162 25.98 -10.81 3.00
CA ALA A 162 27.26 -10.30 2.56
C ALA A 162 27.00 -9.08 1.63
N PRO A 163 28.01 -8.28 1.26
CA PRO A 163 27.80 -7.15 0.36
C PRO A 163 27.08 -7.59 -0.92
N GLN A 164 25.93 -6.96 -1.22
CA GLN A 164 25.06 -7.28 -2.36
C GLN A 164 24.44 -8.69 -2.36
N MET A 165 24.54 -9.44 -1.25
CA MET A 165 23.86 -10.73 -1.08
C MET A 165 22.67 -10.57 -0.14
N ASN A 166 21.49 -10.37 -0.72
CA ASN A 166 20.26 -10.17 0.01
C ASN A 166 19.48 -11.48 0.15
N THR A 167 19.08 -11.81 1.37
CA THR A 167 18.15 -12.90 1.64
C THR A 167 16.80 -12.28 1.97
N LEU A 168 15.79 -12.55 1.14
CA LEU A 168 14.42 -12.21 1.48
C LEU A 168 14.00 -13.05 2.71
N ASP A 169 13.45 -12.41 3.74
CA ASP A 169 13.05 -13.05 4.99
C ASP A 169 11.51 -13.18 5.09
N SER A 170 10.79 -12.16 4.64
CA SER A 170 9.32 -12.13 4.61
C SER A 170 8.82 -11.03 3.70
N ILE A 171 7.52 -11.08 3.35
CA ILE A 171 6.87 -9.99 2.61
C ILE A 171 5.64 -9.51 3.39
N THR A 172 5.58 -8.22 3.69
CA THR A 172 4.42 -7.59 4.32
C THR A 172 3.61 -6.87 3.26
N VAL A 173 2.31 -7.11 3.17
CA VAL A 173 1.41 -6.37 2.28
C VAL A 173 0.43 -5.57 3.11
N ALA A 174 0.32 -4.26 2.89
CA ALA A 174 -0.53 -3.38 3.69
C ALA A 174 -1.46 -2.52 2.82
N ALA A 175 -2.76 -2.54 3.09
CA ALA A 175 -3.72 -1.63 2.47
C ALA A 175 -3.87 -0.37 3.32
N LEU A 176 -3.40 0.76 2.80
CA LEU A 176 -3.57 2.03 3.45
C LEU A 176 -5.01 2.54 3.23
N PRO A 177 -5.71 2.98 4.28
CA PRO A 177 -7.06 3.49 4.15
C PRO A 177 -7.12 4.71 3.21
N ASN A 178 -8.13 4.74 2.35
CA ASN A 178 -8.46 5.93 1.57
C ASN A 178 -8.82 7.11 2.50
N GLY A 179 -8.64 8.34 2.02
CA GLY A 179 -8.95 9.56 2.76
C GLY A 179 -10.43 9.72 3.13
N LEU A 180 -11.35 9.01 2.47
CA LEU A 180 -12.75 8.94 2.90
C LEU A 180 -12.92 8.25 4.26
N LEU A 181 -11.95 7.44 4.69
CA LEU A 181 -11.92 6.74 5.97
C LEU A 181 -11.16 7.53 7.06
N GLN A 182 -10.93 8.84 6.86
CA GLN A 182 -10.16 9.71 7.77
C GLN A 182 -10.59 9.56 9.23
N GLU A 183 -11.88 9.70 9.49
CA GLU A 183 -12.43 9.73 10.86
C GLU A 183 -12.41 8.36 11.55
N ILE A 184 -12.12 7.28 10.81
CA ILE A 184 -11.96 5.92 11.37
C ILE A 184 -10.48 5.67 11.71
N TYR A 185 -9.57 6.05 10.82
CA TYR A 185 -8.16 5.65 10.92
C TYR A 185 -7.21 6.71 11.46
N ASN A 186 -7.57 7.98 11.35
CA ASN A 186 -6.80 9.08 11.94
C ASN A 186 -7.70 10.29 12.28
N PRO A 187 -8.71 10.12 13.16
CA PRO A 187 -9.59 11.22 13.56
C PRO A 187 -8.85 12.33 14.31
N SER A 188 -7.84 11.99 15.12
CA SER A 188 -7.09 12.96 15.93
C SER A 188 -5.59 12.63 15.97
N VAL A 189 -4.81 13.49 16.63
CA VAL A 189 -3.36 13.26 16.84
C VAL A 189 -3.08 12.07 17.77
N ASP A 190 -4.02 11.75 18.68
CA ASP A 190 -3.88 10.67 19.67
C ASP A 190 -4.41 9.33 19.14
N ASP A 191 -5.39 9.37 18.23
CA ASP A 191 -5.89 8.19 17.54
C ASP A 191 -5.43 8.20 16.07
N THR A 192 -4.33 7.51 15.83
CA THR A 192 -3.59 7.59 14.56
C THR A 192 -2.98 6.25 14.16
N ILE A 193 -2.63 6.14 12.89
CA ILE A 193 -1.82 5.05 12.31
C ILE A 193 -0.40 5.54 11.94
N TRP A 194 -0.10 6.80 12.18
CA TRP A 194 1.12 7.47 11.76
C TRP A 194 2.16 7.52 12.88
N LEU A 195 3.42 7.52 12.46
CA LEU A 195 4.58 7.85 13.28
C LEU A 195 5.39 8.93 12.56
N ALA A 196 6.15 9.71 13.34
CA ALA A 196 7.06 10.69 12.79
C ALA A 196 8.01 10.06 11.75
N GLY A 197 8.09 10.67 10.56
CA GLY A 197 8.97 10.22 9.49
C GLY A 197 10.44 10.56 9.72
N ARG A 198 11.31 10.00 8.89
CA ARG A 198 12.77 10.17 8.97
C ARG A 198 13.28 11.44 8.27
N ASN A 199 12.42 12.41 7.98
CA ASN A 199 12.85 13.64 7.32
C ASN A 199 13.57 14.58 8.30
N ALA A 200 14.49 15.38 7.78
CA ALA A 200 15.12 16.52 8.45
C ALA A 200 14.48 17.83 7.93
N PRO A 201 13.38 18.34 8.54
CA PRO A 201 12.74 19.58 8.12
C PRO A 201 13.70 20.78 8.08
N THR A 202 14.69 20.79 8.98
CA THR A 202 15.72 21.83 9.08
C THR A 202 16.63 21.91 7.86
N LEU A 203 16.68 20.87 7.02
CA LEU A 203 17.43 20.82 5.77
C LEU A 203 16.54 21.03 4.52
N GLY A 204 15.27 21.40 4.71
CA GLY A 204 14.31 21.61 3.61
C GLY A 204 13.83 20.31 2.95
N GLU A 205 14.02 19.16 3.59
CA GLU A 205 13.54 17.88 3.04
C GLU A 205 12.01 17.82 2.99
N ALA A 206 11.48 17.26 1.90
CA ALA A 206 10.06 17.02 1.73
C ALA A 206 9.49 16.19 2.91
N PHE A 207 8.26 16.51 3.30
CA PHE A 207 7.60 15.80 4.39
C PHE A 207 7.51 14.30 4.12
N ARG A 208 7.89 13.51 5.14
CA ARG A 208 7.74 12.07 5.17
C ARG A 208 7.06 11.67 6.47
N VAL A 209 6.25 10.63 6.40
CA VAL A 209 5.57 10.02 7.55
C VAL A 209 5.85 8.52 7.55
N ARG A 210 5.74 7.86 8.69
CA ARG A 210 5.78 6.40 8.75
C ARG A 210 4.41 5.84 9.06
N LEU A 211 3.92 4.92 8.23
CA LEU A 211 2.78 4.08 8.55
C LEU A 211 3.21 3.02 9.57
N SER A 212 2.51 2.94 10.70
CA SER A 212 2.71 1.91 11.71
C SER A 212 1.82 0.71 11.45
N PHE A 213 2.41 -0.42 11.09
CA PHE A 213 1.64 -1.66 10.89
C PHE A 213 0.95 -2.15 12.16
N PRO A 214 1.56 -2.07 13.37
CA PRO A 214 0.87 -2.43 14.60
C PRO A 214 -0.36 -1.56 14.89
N LEU A 215 -0.27 -0.23 14.71
CA LEU A 215 -1.42 0.66 14.95
C LEU A 215 -2.51 0.43 13.91
N LEU A 216 -2.14 0.22 12.64
CA LEU A 216 -3.09 -0.11 11.58
C LEU A 216 -3.82 -1.43 11.87
N LYS A 217 -3.09 -2.46 12.31
CA LYS A 217 -3.68 -3.75 12.72
C LYS A 217 -4.62 -3.63 13.91
N ALA A 218 -4.30 -2.76 14.87
CA ALA A 218 -5.15 -2.53 16.02
C ALA A 218 -6.52 -1.95 15.63
N LYS A 219 -6.60 -1.21 14.52
CA LYS A 219 -7.85 -0.69 13.96
C LYS A 219 -8.56 -1.69 13.06
N ALA A 220 -7.83 -2.34 12.16
CA ALA A 220 -8.35 -3.38 11.28
C ALA A 220 -7.24 -4.37 10.92
N ASN A 221 -7.24 -5.53 11.56
CA ASN A 221 -6.16 -6.51 11.48
C ASN A 221 -5.92 -6.99 10.03
N TRP A 222 -6.98 -7.13 9.23
CA TRP A 222 -6.85 -7.49 7.83
C TRP A 222 -6.06 -6.53 6.95
N ARG A 223 -5.88 -5.27 7.36
CA ARG A 223 -5.17 -4.28 6.53
C ARG A 223 -3.69 -4.57 6.39
N VAL A 224 -3.12 -5.45 7.20
CA VAL A 224 -1.71 -5.83 7.11
C VAL A 224 -1.57 -7.34 7.10
N GLN A 225 -1.10 -7.88 5.99
CA GLN A 225 -0.85 -9.30 5.80
C GLN A 225 0.65 -9.57 5.82
N SER A 226 1.03 -10.70 6.42
CA SER A 226 2.41 -11.18 6.42
C SER A 226 2.45 -12.46 5.60
N ILE A 227 3.13 -12.41 4.47
CA ILE A 227 3.33 -13.54 3.58
C ILE A 227 4.61 -14.25 4.02
N PRO A 228 4.52 -15.50 4.51
CA PRO A 228 5.70 -16.29 4.83
C PRO A 228 6.35 -16.82 3.55
N LEU A 229 7.64 -17.12 3.61
CA LEU A 229 8.35 -17.71 2.48
C LEU A 229 8.00 -19.20 2.29
N SER A 230 8.24 -19.70 1.10
CA SER A 230 8.07 -21.13 0.78
C SER A 230 8.91 -22.00 1.73
N PRO A 231 8.38 -23.14 2.23
CA PRO A 231 7.11 -23.79 1.86
C PRO A 231 5.92 -23.44 2.75
N GLN A 232 6.03 -22.43 3.63
CA GLN A 232 5.00 -22.17 4.63
C GLN A 232 3.68 -21.72 3.95
N PRO A 233 2.53 -22.26 4.40
CA PRO A 233 1.22 -21.84 3.89
C PRO A 233 0.87 -20.45 4.40
N PHE A 234 0.18 -19.66 3.58
CA PHE A 234 -0.36 -18.38 4.00
C PHE A 234 -1.67 -18.54 4.77
N GLN A 235 -1.84 -17.74 5.82
CA GLN A 235 -3.09 -17.61 6.57
C GLN A 235 -3.51 -16.14 6.55
N TRP A 236 -4.74 -15.90 6.08
CA TRP A 236 -5.31 -14.56 6.07
C TRP A 236 -5.58 -14.09 7.50
N ALA A 237 -5.08 -12.93 7.86
CA ALA A 237 -5.43 -12.25 9.09
C ALA A 237 -6.73 -11.48 8.87
N ASP A 238 -7.81 -11.79 9.58
CA ASP A 238 -9.09 -11.06 9.52
C ASP A 238 -9.15 -9.87 10.46
#